data_AF-A0A932XBC9-F1
#
_entry.id   AF-A0A932XBC9-F1
#
_cell.length_a   1.000
_cell.length_b   1.000
_cell.length_c   1.000
_cell.angle_alpha   90.00
_cell.angle_beta   90.00
_cell.angle_gamma   90.00
#
_symmetry.space_group_name_H-M   'P 1'
#
loop_
_entity.id
_entity.type
_entity.pdbx_description
1 polymer ?
#
loop_
_entity_poly.entity_id
_entity_poly.type
_entity_poly.pdbx_seq_one_letter_code
_entity_poly.pdbx_strand_id
1 'polypeptide(L)'
;MDITFEVTNEDHSRFVAIVRELKESLSLNIEEASPAEFIPLPAGHRERSEFIGRYGQLDVFHFDLYSTALSKIERGTENDFADVLSLLGSGRLEIVQLTAYFQEILPLFATLSLKQNPDTFQRKFKLLTELWNAENG
;
A
#
# COMPACT_ATOMS: atom_id res chain seq x y z
N MET A 1 -0.25 -10.33 7.56
CA MET A 1 -1.38 -9.75 6.79
C MET A 1 -1.49 -8.32 7.29
N ASP A 2 -1.35 -7.36 6.38
CA ASP A 2 -1.31 -5.95 6.74
C ASP A 2 -2.75 -5.43 6.80
N ILE A 3 -3.15 -4.84 7.92
CA ILE A 3 -4.49 -4.29 8.11
C ILE A 3 -4.42 -2.83 8.50
N THR A 4 -5.25 -2.01 7.85
CA THR A 4 -5.54 -0.63 8.27
C THR A 4 -7.00 -0.57 8.69
N PHE A 5 -7.30 0.11 9.79
CA PHE A 5 -8.65 0.24 10.32
C PHE A 5 -8.95 1.68 10.70
N GLU A 6 -10.20 2.10 10.51
CA GLU A 6 -10.73 3.37 10.99
C GLU A 6 -11.83 3.05 11.98
N VAL A 7 -11.64 3.47 13.23
CA VAL A 7 -12.58 3.27 14.33
C VAL A 7 -12.71 4.60 15.08
N THR A 8 -13.83 4.80 15.77
CA THR A 8 -13.98 5.98 16.62
C THR A 8 -12.88 5.99 17.69
N ASN A 9 -12.48 7.18 18.15
CA ASN A 9 -11.48 7.31 19.21
C ASN A 9 -11.89 6.58 20.51
N GLU A 10 -13.19 6.48 20.78
CA GLU A 10 -13.73 5.80 21.96
C GLU A 10 -13.53 4.27 21.87
N ASP A 11 -13.65 3.70 20.67
CA ASP A 11 -13.57 2.25 20.45
C ASP A 11 -12.16 1.74 20.14
N HIS A 12 -11.21 2.63 19.81
CA HIS A 12 -9.88 2.27 19.35
C HIS A 12 -9.16 1.26 20.26
N SER A 13 -9.06 1.56 21.55
CA SER A 13 -8.36 0.70 22.52
C SER A 13 -8.99 -0.69 22.64
N ARG A 14 -10.32 -0.76 22.58
CA ARG A 14 -11.06 -2.02 22.67
C ARG A 14 -10.91 -2.84 21.40
N PHE A 15 -10.96 -2.20 20.23
CA PHE A 15 -10.74 -2.85 18.96
C PHE A 15 -9.33 -3.46 18.87
N VAL A 16 -8.30 -2.68 19.23
CA VAL A 16 -6.91 -3.16 19.26
C VAL A 16 -6.73 -4.35 20.20
N ALA A 17 -7.39 -4.34 21.37
CA ALA A 17 -7.33 -5.47 22.31
C ALA A 17 -7.94 -6.75 21.71
N ILE A 18 -9.10 -6.64 21.06
CA ILE A 18 -9.77 -7.79 20.41
C ILE A 18 -8.93 -8.33 19.25
N VAL A 19 -8.34 -7.46 18.42
CA VAL A 19 -7.48 -7.87 17.32
C VAL A 19 -6.23 -8.61 17.83
N ARG A 20 -5.66 -8.17 18.96
CA ARG A 20 -4.54 -8.87 19.60
C ARG A 20 -4.92 -10.25 20.14
N GLU A 21 -6.07 -10.37 20.80
CA GLU A 21 -6.56 -11.67 21.28
C GLU A 21 -6.86 -12.63 20.11
N LEU A 22 -7.39 -12.11 19.01
CA LEU A 22 -7.63 -12.88 17.79
C LEU A 22 -6.31 -13.33 17.14
N LYS A 23 -5.30 -12.45 17.12
CA LYS A 23 -3.94 -12.78 16.64
C LYS A 23 -3.39 -14.00 17.36
N GLU A 24 -3.48 -14.01 18.69
CA GLU A 24 -2.97 -15.10 19.53
C GLU A 24 -3.77 -16.39 19.34
N SER A 25 -5.11 -16.31 19.41
CA SER A 25 -5.99 -17.49 19.27
C SER A 25 -5.91 -18.16 17.91
N LEU A 26 -5.72 -17.39 16.82
CA LEU A 26 -5.58 -17.93 15.47
C LEU A 26 -4.12 -18.25 15.09
N SER A 27 -3.15 -17.96 15.96
CA SER A 27 -1.71 -18.07 15.66
C SER A 27 -1.31 -17.37 14.35
N LEU A 28 -1.95 -16.24 14.05
CA LEU A 28 -1.68 -15.43 12.86
C LEU A 28 -0.76 -14.26 13.22
N ASN A 29 0.07 -13.81 12.29
CA ASN A 29 0.78 -12.53 12.48
C ASN A 29 -0.06 -11.38 11.90
N ILE A 30 -0.65 -10.60 12.81
CA ILE A 30 -1.32 -9.32 12.51
C ILE A 30 -0.37 -8.20 12.92
N GLU A 31 -0.07 -7.32 11.96
CA GLU A 31 0.71 -6.11 12.14
C GLU A 31 -0.13 -4.92 11.64
N GLU A 32 -0.13 -3.85 12.43
CA GLU A 32 -0.65 -2.58 11.97
C GLU A 32 0.40 -1.99 11.05
N ALA A 33 0.09 -1.96 9.76
CA ALA A 33 0.97 -1.41 8.74
C ALA A 33 0.12 -0.61 7.75
N SER A 34 0.61 0.56 7.36
CA SER A 34 -0.05 1.44 6.40
C SER A 34 0.92 1.84 5.30
N PRO A 35 0.51 1.90 4.02
CA PRO A 35 1.31 2.53 2.99
C PRO A 35 1.76 3.96 3.35
N ALA A 36 1.00 4.66 4.21
CA ALA A 36 1.32 6.00 4.70
C ALA A 36 2.61 6.07 5.54
N GLU A 37 3.08 4.93 6.08
CA GLU A 37 4.34 4.86 6.82
C GLU A 37 5.56 4.90 5.91
N PHE A 38 5.36 4.58 4.62
CA PHE A 38 6.42 4.52 3.62
C PHE A 38 6.36 5.68 2.65
N ILE A 39 5.16 6.18 2.31
CA ILE A 39 4.94 7.24 1.32
C ILE A 39 3.80 8.18 1.72
N PRO A 40 3.77 9.43 1.24
CA PRO A 40 2.53 10.20 1.17
C PRO A 40 1.50 9.44 0.33
N LEU A 41 0.24 9.43 0.78
CA LEU A 41 -0.85 8.80 0.04
C LEU A 41 -1.33 9.73 -1.08
N PRO A 42 -1.55 9.22 -2.31
CA PRO A 42 -2.15 9.99 -3.38
C PRO A 42 -3.57 10.45 -3.01
N ALA A 43 -4.00 11.57 -3.57
CA ALA A 43 -5.36 12.07 -3.47
C ALA A 43 -6.34 11.01 -3.97
N GLY A 44 -7.50 10.93 -3.32
CA GLY A 44 -8.54 9.98 -3.71
C GLY A 44 -8.29 8.51 -3.33
N HIS A 45 -7.28 8.20 -2.49
CA HIS A 45 -6.97 6.80 -2.14
C HIS A 45 -8.12 6.09 -1.42
N ARG A 46 -8.91 6.79 -0.61
CA ARG A 46 -10.03 6.16 0.12
C ARG A 46 -11.12 5.68 -0.83
N GLU A 47 -11.35 6.44 -1.89
CA GLU A 47 -12.35 6.20 -2.92
C GLU A 47 -11.96 5.03 -3.84
N ARG A 48 -10.67 4.68 -3.88
CA ARG A 48 -10.14 3.53 -4.64
C ARG A 48 -10.08 2.24 -3.83
N SER A 49 -10.38 2.27 -2.54
CA SER A 49 -10.42 1.08 -1.69
C SER A 49 -11.56 0.15 -2.11
N GLU A 50 -11.22 -1.03 -2.63
CA GLU A 50 -12.21 -2.00 -3.13
C GLU A 50 -12.91 -2.73 -1.99
N PHE A 51 -14.25 -2.76 -1.97
CA PHE A 51 -15.00 -3.49 -0.94
C PHE A 51 -14.83 -5.00 -1.07
N ILE A 52 -14.40 -5.66 0.00
CA ILE A 52 -14.23 -7.10 0.10
C ILE A 52 -15.53 -7.75 0.57
N GLY A 53 -16.14 -7.20 1.61
CA GLY A 53 -17.33 -7.78 2.21
C GLY A 53 -17.66 -7.22 3.59
N ARG A 54 -18.89 -7.54 4.04
CA ARG A 54 -19.37 -7.20 5.38
C ARG A 54 -19.37 -8.44 6.26
N TYR A 55 -18.73 -8.32 7.41
CA TYR A 55 -18.66 -9.36 8.44
C TYR A 55 -19.28 -8.84 9.72
N GLY A 56 -20.58 -9.10 9.89
CA GLY A 56 -21.37 -8.51 10.98
C GLY A 56 -21.53 -7.00 10.81
N GLN A 57 -20.93 -6.22 11.71
CA GLN A 57 -20.94 -4.75 11.67
C GLN A 57 -19.67 -4.14 11.04
N LEU A 58 -18.77 -4.99 10.53
CA LEU A 58 -17.51 -4.53 9.92
C LEU A 58 -17.60 -4.60 8.40
N ASP A 59 -17.38 -3.45 7.75
CA ASP A 59 -17.10 -3.38 6.32
C ASP A 59 -15.59 -3.48 6.09
N VAL A 60 -15.18 -4.42 5.24
CA VAL A 60 -13.77 -4.68 4.97
C VAL A 60 -13.48 -4.30 3.52
N PHE A 61 -12.38 -3.59 3.32
CA PHE A 61 -11.93 -3.12 2.01
C PHE A 61 -10.47 -3.52 1.78
N HIS A 62 -10.09 -3.73 0.52
CA HIS A 62 -8.70 -3.65 0.13
C HIS A 62 -8.24 -2.20 0.27
N PHE A 63 -7.02 -2.02 0.77
CA PHE A 63 -6.38 -0.72 0.66
C PHE A 63 -6.16 -0.38 -0.83
N ASP A 64 -6.18 0.91 -1.18
CA ASP A 64 -5.88 1.39 -2.53
C ASP A 64 -4.64 0.72 -3.13
N LEU A 65 -4.86 -0.07 -4.18
CA LEU A 65 -3.82 -0.88 -4.79
C LEU A 65 -2.66 -0.03 -5.34
N TYR A 66 -2.93 1.21 -5.77
CA TYR A 66 -1.87 2.12 -6.22
C TYR A 66 -1.00 2.59 -5.05
N SER A 67 -1.61 2.96 -3.93
CA SER A 67 -0.87 3.30 -2.71
C SER A 67 -0.03 2.12 -2.21
N THR A 68 -0.61 0.91 -2.19
CA THR A 68 0.11 -0.32 -1.81
C THR A 68 1.26 -0.62 -2.76
N ALA A 69 1.08 -0.46 -4.08
CA ALA A 69 2.15 -0.67 -5.05
C ALA A 69 3.30 0.34 -4.86
N LEU A 70 2.99 1.62 -4.67
CA LEU A 70 3.99 2.66 -4.47
C LEU A 70 4.78 2.47 -3.16
N SER A 71 4.14 2.04 -2.07
CA SER A 71 4.85 1.71 -0.83
C SER A 71 5.74 0.48 -0.97
N LYS A 72 5.30 -0.53 -1.71
CA LYS A 72 6.12 -1.70 -2.07
C LYS A 72 7.34 -1.33 -2.90
N ILE A 73 7.18 -0.46 -3.89
CA ILE A 73 8.31 0.05 -4.69
C ILE A 73 9.29 0.84 -3.80
N GLU A 74 8.78 1.65 -2.86
CA GLU A 74 9.63 2.39 -1.93
C GLU A 74 10.45 1.45 -1.05
N ARG A 75 9.84 0.38 -0.50
CA ARG A 75 10.54 -0.68 0.25
C ARG A 75 11.58 -1.38 -0.63
N GLY A 76 11.16 -1.86 -1.80
CA GLY A 76 12.02 -2.34 -2.87
C GLY A 76 12.71 -3.68 -2.62
N THR A 77 12.06 -4.61 -1.92
CA THR A 77 12.52 -6.01 -1.87
C THR A 77 12.19 -6.75 -3.17
N GLU A 78 12.86 -7.86 -3.47
CA GLU A 78 12.57 -8.67 -4.67
C GLU A 78 11.10 -9.11 -4.73
N ASN A 79 10.54 -9.54 -3.59
CA ASN A 79 9.14 -9.90 -3.48
C ASN A 79 8.21 -8.70 -3.70
N ASP A 80 8.59 -7.50 -3.24
CA ASP A 80 7.79 -6.30 -3.48
C ASP A 80 7.71 -5.96 -4.97
N PHE A 81 8.82 -6.07 -5.71
CA PHE A 81 8.81 -5.90 -7.17
C PHE A 81 7.98 -6.98 -7.87
N ALA A 82 8.14 -8.25 -7.49
CA ALA A 82 7.37 -9.35 -8.06
C ALA A 82 5.86 -9.19 -7.85
N ASP A 83 5.44 -8.75 -6.65
CA ASP A 83 4.05 -8.47 -6.34
C ASP A 83 3.47 -7.37 -7.24
N VAL A 84 4.20 -6.26 -7.41
CA VAL A 84 3.74 -5.13 -8.24
C VAL A 84 3.67 -5.51 -9.72
N LEU A 85 4.65 -6.26 -10.22
CA LEU A 85 4.64 -6.78 -11.60
C LEU A 85 3.47 -7.74 -11.82
N SER A 86 3.14 -8.60 -10.85
CA SER A 86 1.97 -9.48 -10.91
C SER A 86 0.65 -8.70 -10.96
N LEU A 87 0.54 -7.61 -10.19
CA LEU A 87 -0.63 -6.73 -10.23
C LEU A 87 -0.79 -5.99 -11.58
N LEU A 88 0.32 -5.58 -12.19
CA LEU A 88 0.34 -5.02 -13.55
C LEU A 88 -0.04 -6.09 -14.59
N GLY A 89 0.57 -7.28 -14.52
CA GLY A 89 0.32 -8.39 -15.44
C GLY A 89 -1.12 -8.94 -15.39
N SER A 90 -1.78 -8.83 -14.23
CA SER A 90 -3.19 -9.19 -14.07
C SER A 90 -4.17 -8.08 -14.45
N GLY A 91 -3.69 -6.89 -14.81
CA GLY A 91 -4.53 -5.73 -15.14
C GLY A 91 -5.22 -5.09 -13.95
N ARG A 92 -4.81 -5.42 -12.71
CA ARG A 92 -5.32 -4.78 -11.49
C ARG A 92 -4.70 -3.39 -11.27
N LEU A 93 -3.57 -3.14 -11.90
CA LEU A 93 -2.92 -1.83 -11.99
C LEU A 93 -2.66 -1.49 -13.45
N GLU A 94 -2.75 -0.21 -13.78
CA GLU A 94 -2.28 0.32 -15.06
C GLU A 94 -0.98 1.09 -14.85
N ILE A 95 0.06 0.78 -15.64
CA ILE A 95 1.38 1.42 -15.50
C ILE A 95 1.32 2.94 -15.70
N VAL A 96 0.45 3.40 -16.60
CA VAL A 96 0.23 4.83 -16.87
C VAL A 96 -0.33 5.52 -15.63
N GLN A 97 -1.35 4.93 -15.00
CA GLN A 97 -1.98 5.47 -13.80
C GLN A 97 -1.06 5.40 -12.58
N LEU A 98 -0.29 4.31 -12.44
CA LEU A 98 0.73 4.18 -11.40
C LEU A 98 1.81 5.25 -11.52
N THR A 99 2.22 5.57 -12.74
CA THR A 99 3.17 6.67 -13.03
C THR A 99 2.60 8.04 -12.66
N ALA A 100 1.33 8.29 -12.96
CA ALA A 100 0.67 9.55 -12.60
C ALA A 100 0.65 9.76 -11.08
N TYR A 101 0.26 8.74 -10.31
CA TYR A 101 0.27 8.82 -8.84
C TYR A 101 1.68 8.94 -8.26
N PHE A 102 2.67 8.26 -8.85
CA PHE A 102 4.06 8.44 -8.47
C PHE A 102 4.52 9.90 -8.63
N GLN A 103 4.21 10.52 -9.77
CA GLN A 103 4.53 11.92 -10.04
C GLN A 103 3.80 12.89 -9.08
N GLU A 104 2.58 12.55 -8.68
CA GLU A 104 1.82 13.32 -7.69
C GLU A 104 2.48 13.31 -6.31
N ILE A 105 2.89 12.13 -5.82
CA ILE A 105 3.41 12.01 -4.45
C ILE A 105 4.88 12.38 -4.32
N LEU A 106 5.66 12.34 -5.41
CA LEU A 106 7.10 12.54 -5.37
C LEU A 106 7.54 13.91 -4.81
N PRO A 107 6.90 15.05 -5.14
CA PRO A 107 7.18 16.33 -4.50
C PRO A 107 6.84 16.35 -3.00
N LEU A 108 5.76 15.67 -2.61
CA LEU A 108 5.35 15.55 -1.20
C LEU A 108 6.34 14.68 -0.42
N PHE A 109 6.82 13.61 -1.04
CA PHE A 109 7.81 12.71 -0.46
C PHE A 109 9.12 13.45 -0.15
N ALA A 110 9.56 14.31 -1.07
CA ALA A 110 10.75 15.13 -0.89
C ALA A 110 10.63 16.19 0.23
N THR A 111 9.40 16.59 0.57
CA THR A 111 9.14 17.64 1.57
C THR A 111 8.80 17.09 2.94
N LEU A 112 8.14 15.93 3.01
CA LEU A 112 7.60 15.36 4.25
C LEU A 112 8.52 14.29 4.88
N SER A 113 9.34 13.59 4.10
CA SER A 113 10.15 12.48 4.63
C SER A 113 11.51 12.95 5.14
N LEU A 114 11.70 12.96 6.47
CA LEU A 114 13.01 13.22 7.11
C LEU A 114 14.01 12.05 6.99
N LYS A 115 13.58 10.86 6.58
CA LYS A 115 14.37 9.62 6.59
C LYS A 115 14.59 8.95 5.22
N GLN A 116 13.90 9.40 4.17
CA GLN A 116 13.90 8.71 2.88
C GLN A 116 14.38 9.63 1.75
N ASN A 117 15.09 9.07 0.78
CA ASN A 117 15.72 9.82 -0.32
C ASN A 117 14.85 9.73 -1.59
N PRO A 118 14.31 10.85 -2.11
CA PRO A 118 13.51 10.88 -3.33
C PRO A 118 14.20 10.28 -4.56
N ASP A 119 15.52 10.45 -4.69
CA ASP A 119 16.30 9.91 -5.80
C ASP A 119 16.35 8.37 -5.75
N THR A 120 16.41 7.80 -4.54
CA THR A 120 16.33 6.36 -4.36
C THR A 120 14.96 5.84 -4.76
N PHE A 121 13.88 6.54 -4.39
CA PHE A 121 12.53 6.14 -4.78
C PHE A 121 12.34 6.23 -6.31
N GLN A 122 12.82 7.31 -6.95
CA GLN A 122 12.83 7.44 -8.41
C GLN A 122 13.60 6.31 -9.09
N ARG A 123 14.79 5.93 -8.59
CA ARG A 123 15.55 4.80 -9.14
C ARG A 123 14.80 3.49 -9.05
N LYS A 124 14.15 3.20 -7.91
CA LYS A 124 13.33 1.99 -7.73
C LYS A 124 12.13 1.99 -8.68
N PHE A 125 11.44 3.12 -8.82
CA PHE A 125 10.34 3.26 -9.77
C PHE A 125 10.79 3.04 -11.21
N LYS A 126 11.93 3.64 -11.60
CA LYS A 126 12.52 3.44 -12.93
C LYS A 126 12.83 1.97 -13.18
N LEU A 127 13.46 1.28 -12.22
CA LEU A 127 13.75 -0.15 -12.34
C LEU A 127 12.47 -0.97 -12.57
N LEU A 128 11.39 -0.71 -11.83
CA LEU A 128 10.10 -1.37 -12.07
C LEU A 128 9.63 -1.17 -13.52
N THR A 129 9.67 0.07 -14.03
CA THR A 129 9.21 0.36 -15.39
C THR A 129 10.08 -0.32 -16.45
N GLU A 130 11.39 -0.43 -16.22
CA GLU A 130 12.31 -1.14 -17.11
C GLU A 130 12.00 -2.65 -17.13
N LEU A 131 11.76 -3.25 -15.97
CA LEU A 131 11.36 -4.66 -15.86
C LEU A 131 10.03 -4.92 -16.56
N TRP A 132 9.02 -4.09 -16.32
CA TRP A 132 7.71 -4.23 -16.95
C TRP A 132 7.78 -4.12 -18.48
N ASN A 133 8.56 -3.17 -19.00
CA ASN A 133 8.74 -2.99 -20.43
C ASN A 133 9.51 -4.15 -21.08
N ALA A 134 10.47 -4.76 -20.36
CA ALA A 134 11.21 -5.91 -20.88
C ALA A 134 10.32 -7.17 -21.03
N GLU A 135 9.25 -7.28 -20.24
CA GLU A 135 8.30 -8.40 -20.29
C GLU A 135 7.16 -8.18 -21.31
N ASN A 136 6.92 -6.93 -21.75
CA ASN A 136 5.75 -6.55 -22.55
C ASN A 136 6.07 -5.76 -23.84
N GLY A 137 7.35 -5.58 -24.17
CA GLY A 137 7.84 -4.95 -25.41
C GLY A 137 8.25 -5.97 -26.46
#